data_AF-T2JVR8-F1
#
_entry.id   AF-T2JVR8-F1
#
_cell.length_a   1.000
_cell.length_b   1.000
_cell.length_c   1.000
_cell.angle_alpha   90.00
_cell.angle_beta   90.00
_cell.angle_gamma   90.00
#
_symmetry.space_group_name_H-M   'P 1'
#
loop_
_entity.id
_entity.type
_entity.pdbx_description
1 polymer ?
#
loop_
_entity_poly.entity_id
_entity_poly.type
_entity_poly.pdbx_seq_one_letter_code
_entity_poly.pdbx_strand_id
1 'polypeptide(L)'
;MIAAAPSSNGYHIHGTRPDLPPISGWEAEIASVVQHDDLIFAPHSNINLANVKSGFACALHMHQPTIPAGHDGALISNLQHMFDNQHIGDNHNAPTFAWCYKRIGEFVPDLVGNGCNPRIMLDYSGNLLWDFQQTPRHDILEPLKRMACDPQYHPYVEWLGTMWSHAVAPSTPIPDLKLQIQAWQHQFAALFGYDALNG
;
A
#
# COMPACT_ATOMS: atom_id res chain seq x y z
N MET A 1 21.00 -21.65 -8.70
CA MET A 1 20.65 -21.95 -7.31
C MET A 1 19.40 -21.15 -7.00
N ILE A 2 18.29 -21.81 -6.70
CA ILE A 2 17.05 -21.13 -6.32
C ILE A 2 17.29 -20.64 -4.90
N ALA A 3 17.45 -19.33 -4.72
CA ALA A 3 17.46 -18.74 -3.39
C ALA A 3 16.09 -19.02 -2.78
N ALA A 4 16.06 -19.73 -1.64
CA ALA A 4 14.82 -19.89 -0.89
C ALA A 4 14.30 -18.50 -0.52
N ALA A 5 13.02 -18.24 -0.77
CA ALA A 5 12.38 -17.00 -0.33
C ALA A 5 12.65 -16.80 1.17
N PRO A 6 12.98 -15.58 1.61
CA PRO A 6 13.27 -15.32 3.02
C PRO A 6 12.06 -15.74 3.87
N SER A 7 12.30 -16.55 4.90
CA SER A 7 11.23 -17.00 5.79
C SER A 7 10.59 -15.79 6.49
N SER A 8 9.26 -15.79 6.59
CA SER A 8 8.44 -14.77 7.26
C SER A 8 8.73 -14.54 8.75
N ASN A 9 9.60 -15.35 9.36
CA ASN A 9 10.15 -15.14 10.69
C ASN A 9 11.48 -14.38 10.64
N GLY A 10 11.42 -13.07 10.39
CA GLY A 10 12.58 -12.20 10.48
C GLY A 10 12.19 -10.77 10.82
N TYR A 11 12.38 -10.40 12.08
CA TYR A 11 12.27 -9.04 12.66
C TYR A 11 13.29 -8.03 12.03
N HIS A 12 13.43 -7.98 10.72
CA HIS A 12 14.46 -7.20 10.03
C HIS A 12 13.97 -6.44 8.79
N ILE A 13 12.68 -6.09 8.72
CA ILE A 13 12.17 -5.11 7.73
C ILE A 13 11.93 -3.77 8.43
N HIS A 14 12.93 -3.29 9.15
CA HIS A 14 12.95 -1.93 9.67
C HIS A 14 13.85 -1.09 8.75
N GLY A 15 13.34 0.04 8.27
CA GLY A 15 14.14 1.01 7.54
C GLY A 15 15.46 1.25 8.27
N THR A 16 16.56 1.29 7.52
CA THR A 16 17.91 1.40 8.07
C THR A 16 18.12 2.63 8.96
N ARG A 17 17.16 3.58 8.92
CA ARG A 17 17.00 4.67 9.87
C ARG A 17 15.50 4.93 10.13
N PRO A 18 15.08 5.16 11.39
CA PRO A 18 13.67 5.38 11.73
C PRO A 18 13.06 6.67 11.15
N ASP A 19 13.88 7.61 10.69
CA ASP A 19 13.51 8.91 10.13
C ASP A 19 13.46 8.95 8.59
N LEU A 20 13.89 7.89 7.89
CA LEU A 20 13.90 7.84 6.43
C LEU A 20 12.97 6.76 5.89
N PRO A 21 12.38 6.95 4.68
CA PRO A 21 11.54 5.93 4.08
C PRO A 21 12.38 4.70 3.69
N PRO A 22 11.88 3.46 3.93
CA PRO A 22 12.53 2.23 3.50
C PRO A 22 12.37 2.02 1.99
N ILE A 23 13.15 2.73 1.16
CA ILE A 23 13.03 2.69 -0.31
C ILE A 23 14.08 1.80 -1.01
N SER A 24 15.07 1.29 -0.28
CA SER A 24 16.18 0.51 -0.82
C SER A 24 16.88 -0.31 0.27
N GLY A 25 17.70 -1.28 -0.14
CA GLY A 25 18.56 -2.07 0.73
C GLY A 25 18.18 -3.55 0.88
N TRP A 26 17.08 -3.98 0.27
CA TRP A 26 16.60 -5.36 0.24
C TRP A 26 16.30 -5.83 -1.19
N GLU A 27 17.05 -5.33 -2.18
CA GLU A 27 16.72 -5.55 -3.58
C GLU A 27 16.72 -7.04 -3.94
N ALA A 28 17.62 -7.83 -3.34
CA ALA A 28 17.71 -9.26 -3.58
C ALA A 28 16.53 -10.02 -2.95
N GLU A 29 16.17 -9.67 -1.72
CA GLU A 29 15.05 -10.24 -0.97
C GLU A 29 13.72 -9.91 -1.66
N ILE A 30 13.49 -8.64 -2.00
CA ILE A 30 12.32 -8.18 -2.74
C ILE A 30 12.22 -8.89 -4.09
N ALA A 31 13.31 -8.99 -4.84
CA ALA A 31 13.32 -9.70 -6.12
C ALA A 31 12.95 -11.18 -5.95
N SER A 32 13.42 -11.84 -4.89
CA SER A 32 13.09 -13.25 -4.62
C SER A 32 11.62 -13.49 -4.28
N VAL A 33 10.92 -12.45 -3.79
CA VAL A 33 9.49 -12.50 -3.44
C VAL A 33 8.62 -12.22 -4.66
N VAL A 34 8.94 -11.20 -5.47
CA VAL A 34 8.04 -10.73 -6.54
C VAL A 34 8.30 -11.36 -7.91
N GLN A 35 9.42 -12.09 -8.10
CA GLN A 35 9.77 -12.73 -9.37
C GLN A 35 9.37 -14.20 -9.39
N HIS A 36 8.06 -14.45 -9.44
CA HIS A 36 7.49 -15.79 -9.62
C HIS A 36 6.28 -15.77 -10.56
N ASP A 37 5.91 -16.93 -11.10
CA ASP A 37 4.72 -17.12 -11.94
C ASP A 37 3.58 -17.86 -11.20
N ASP A 38 3.68 -17.95 -9.87
CA ASP A 38 2.70 -18.66 -9.06
C ASP A 38 1.32 -17.98 -9.08
N LEU A 39 0.27 -18.79 -9.18
CA LEU A 39 -1.12 -18.31 -9.09
C LEU A 39 -1.52 -18.16 -7.62
N ILE A 40 -1.13 -17.05 -6.99
CA ILE A 40 -1.27 -16.87 -5.53
C ILE A 40 -2.74 -16.84 -5.08
N PHE A 41 -3.59 -16.04 -5.73
CA PHE A 41 -5.00 -15.90 -5.32
C PHE A 41 -5.99 -16.83 -6.02
N ALA A 42 -5.62 -17.45 -7.15
CA ALA A 42 -6.55 -18.32 -7.89
C ALA A 42 -7.06 -19.51 -7.06
N PRO A 43 -6.24 -20.21 -6.24
CA PRO A 43 -6.70 -21.27 -5.34
C PRO A 43 -7.68 -20.80 -4.26
N HIS A 44 -7.68 -19.51 -3.93
CA HIS A 44 -8.53 -18.92 -2.89
C HIS A 44 -9.78 -18.24 -3.46
N SER A 45 -9.89 -18.13 -4.78
CA SER A 45 -11.03 -17.49 -5.43
C SER A 45 -12.29 -18.38 -5.35
N ASN A 46 -13.40 -17.79 -4.92
CA ASN A 46 -14.72 -18.41 -4.98
C ASN A 46 -15.47 -18.14 -6.30
N ILE A 47 -14.81 -17.57 -7.30
CA ILE A 47 -15.40 -17.25 -8.60
C ILE A 47 -15.09 -18.35 -9.62
N ASN A 48 -16.13 -18.93 -10.21
CA ASN A 48 -15.99 -19.79 -11.38
C ASN A 48 -16.08 -18.95 -12.67
N LEU A 49 -14.93 -18.67 -13.29
CA LEU A 49 -14.84 -17.85 -14.50
C LEU A 49 -15.69 -18.37 -15.67
N ALA A 50 -15.89 -19.69 -15.78
CA ALA A 50 -16.73 -20.27 -16.84
C ALA A 50 -18.21 -19.84 -16.74
N ASN A 51 -18.64 -19.40 -15.55
CA ASN A 51 -20.02 -18.96 -15.30
C ASN A 51 -20.17 -17.42 -15.35
N VAL A 52 -19.09 -16.67 -15.53
CA VAL A 52 -19.11 -15.20 -15.56
C VAL A 52 -19.58 -14.73 -16.93
N LYS A 53 -20.67 -13.94 -16.96
CA LYS A 53 -21.22 -13.34 -18.20
C LYS A 53 -20.73 -11.92 -18.46
N SER A 54 -20.35 -11.21 -17.41
CA SER A 54 -19.84 -9.84 -17.42
C SER A 54 -19.12 -9.56 -16.09
N GLY A 55 -18.11 -8.70 -16.12
CA GLY A 55 -17.40 -8.25 -14.92
C GLY A 55 -17.48 -6.73 -14.77
N PHE A 56 -17.47 -6.26 -13.53
CA PHE A 56 -17.14 -4.88 -13.19
C PHE A 56 -16.01 -4.91 -12.17
N ALA A 57 -15.15 -3.90 -12.20
CA ALA A 57 -14.04 -3.80 -11.28
C ALA A 57 -13.97 -2.37 -10.74
N CYS A 58 -13.60 -2.23 -9.48
CA CYS A 58 -13.40 -0.94 -8.84
C CYS A 58 -11.98 -0.92 -8.28
N ALA A 59 -11.23 0.13 -8.62
CA ALA A 59 -9.90 0.39 -8.09
C ALA A 59 -9.94 1.73 -7.36
N LEU A 60 -9.45 1.75 -6.12
CA LEU A 60 -9.28 2.99 -5.37
C LEU A 60 -7.79 3.37 -5.40
N HIS A 61 -7.52 4.53 -5.98
CA HIS A 61 -6.18 5.10 -6.07
C HIS A 61 -5.99 6.21 -5.03
N MET A 62 -5.02 6.02 -4.13
CA MET A 62 -4.81 6.84 -2.95
C MET A 62 -3.41 7.45 -2.95
N HIS A 63 -3.34 8.78 -2.91
CA HIS A 63 -2.08 9.51 -2.88
C HIS A 63 -2.17 10.84 -2.11
N GLN A 64 -1.10 11.16 -1.38
CA GLN A 64 -0.76 12.50 -0.92
C GLN A 64 0.74 12.74 -1.13
N PRO A 65 1.14 13.98 -1.48
CA PRO A 65 2.53 14.33 -1.62
C PRO A 65 3.17 14.64 -0.28
N THR A 66 4.49 14.50 -0.22
CA THR A 66 5.33 15.15 0.79
C THR A 66 5.67 16.55 0.29
N ILE A 67 5.60 17.55 1.18
CA ILE A 67 5.78 18.96 0.84
C ILE A 67 6.82 19.64 1.75
N PRO A 68 7.52 20.69 1.28
CA PRO A 68 8.51 21.42 2.08
C PRO A 68 7.84 22.48 2.98
N ALA A 69 6.89 22.05 3.82
CA ALA A 69 6.09 22.92 4.67
C ALA A 69 6.22 22.59 6.17
N GLY A 70 7.20 21.76 6.54
CA GLY A 70 7.56 21.49 7.92
C GLY A 70 8.35 22.65 8.55
N HIS A 71 8.75 22.47 9.81
CA HIS A 71 9.60 23.43 10.51
C HIS A 71 10.90 23.69 9.72
N ASP A 72 11.29 24.97 9.61
CA ASP A 72 12.44 25.41 8.82
C ASP A 72 12.47 24.92 7.35
N GLY A 73 11.29 24.64 6.76
CA GLY A 73 11.17 24.15 5.39
C GLY A 73 11.44 22.66 5.22
N ALA A 74 11.45 21.90 6.33
CA ALA A 74 11.58 20.45 6.30
C ALA A 74 10.45 19.79 5.49
N LEU A 75 10.73 18.60 4.97
CA LEU A 75 9.74 17.76 4.31
C LEU A 75 8.74 17.22 5.34
N ILE A 76 7.44 17.32 5.04
CA ILE A 76 6.34 16.83 5.86
C ILE A 76 5.26 16.21 4.99
N SER A 77 4.49 15.25 5.53
CA SER A 77 3.26 14.79 4.91
C SER A 77 2.30 15.96 4.65
N ASN A 78 1.77 16.08 3.43
CA ASN A 78 0.74 17.07 3.15
C ASN A 78 -0.51 16.83 4.02
N LEU A 79 -0.88 15.57 4.28
CA LEU A 79 -2.01 15.28 5.16
C LEU A 79 -1.79 15.84 6.57
N GLN A 80 -0.59 15.71 7.12
CA GLN A 80 -0.24 16.29 8.42
C GLN A 80 -0.28 17.81 8.38
N HIS A 81 0.30 18.44 7.35
CA HIS A 81 0.21 19.87 7.15
C HIS A 81 -1.26 20.36 7.11
N MET A 82 -2.15 19.63 6.45
CA MET A 82 -3.57 19.96 6.42
C MET A 82 -4.22 19.86 7.82
N PHE A 83 -3.88 18.84 8.62
CA PHE A 83 -4.37 18.73 10.01
C PHE A 83 -3.91 19.90 10.88
N ASP A 84 -2.66 20.33 10.75
CA ASP A 84 -2.10 21.43 11.52
C ASP A 84 -2.65 22.80 11.10
N ASN A 85 -3.17 22.89 9.87
CA ASN A 85 -3.57 24.15 9.24
C ASN A 85 -5.00 24.13 8.68
N GLN A 86 -5.96 23.54 9.38
CA GLN A 86 -7.35 23.35 8.89
C GLN A 86 -8.08 24.64 8.45
N HIS A 87 -7.65 25.80 8.95
CA HIS A 87 -8.23 27.10 8.63
C HIS A 87 -7.74 27.67 7.28
N ILE A 88 -6.78 27.02 6.63
CA ILE A 88 -6.21 27.46 5.35
C ILE A 88 -6.83 26.66 4.21
N GLY A 89 -7.50 27.36 3.28
CA GLY A 89 -8.05 26.76 2.06
C GLY A 89 -8.85 25.48 2.32
N ASP A 90 -8.52 24.42 1.59
CA ASP A 90 -9.21 23.13 1.64
C ASP A 90 -8.67 22.18 2.73
N ASN A 91 -7.80 22.66 3.62
CA ASN A 91 -7.21 21.83 4.67
C ASN A 91 -8.26 21.29 5.67
N HIS A 92 -9.42 21.94 5.78
CA HIS A 92 -10.57 21.44 6.53
C HIS A 92 -11.05 20.05 6.05
N ASN A 93 -10.65 19.60 4.86
CA ASN A 93 -10.93 18.25 4.34
C ASN A 93 -9.99 17.16 4.87
N ALA A 94 -8.96 17.48 5.66
CA ALA A 94 -8.01 16.49 6.18
C ALA A 94 -8.70 15.29 6.88
N PRO A 95 -9.75 15.48 7.72
CA PRO A 95 -10.48 14.36 8.31
C PRO A 95 -11.17 13.47 7.26
N THR A 96 -11.73 14.08 6.22
CA THR A 96 -12.39 13.36 5.11
C THR A 96 -11.39 12.52 4.32
N PHE A 97 -10.21 13.08 3.99
CA PHE A 97 -9.14 12.32 3.34
C PHE A 97 -8.68 11.15 4.19
N ALA A 98 -8.40 11.38 5.48
CA ALA A 98 -8.01 10.32 6.40
C ALA A 98 -9.06 9.21 6.49
N TRP A 99 -10.34 9.55 6.55
CA TRP A 99 -11.41 8.55 6.52
C TRP A 99 -11.46 7.79 5.19
N CYS A 100 -11.31 8.48 4.05
CA CYS A 100 -11.25 7.83 2.74
C CYS A 100 -10.11 6.81 2.63
N TYR A 101 -8.95 7.09 3.24
CA TYR A 101 -7.80 6.18 3.24
C TYR A 101 -8.00 4.93 4.08
N LYS A 102 -8.90 4.92 5.08
CA LYS A 102 -9.14 3.73 5.92
C LYS A 102 -10.47 3.03 5.65
N ARG A 103 -11.47 3.70 5.08
CA ARG A 103 -12.87 3.23 5.03
C ARG A 103 -13.06 1.86 4.40
N ILE A 104 -12.19 1.45 3.47
CA ILE A 104 -12.32 0.12 2.86
C ILE A 104 -11.99 -1.00 3.85
N GLY A 105 -11.12 -0.72 4.84
CA GLY A 105 -10.88 -1.58 6.00
C GLY A 105 -12.03 -1.63 7.01
N GLU A 106 -13.06 -0.81 6.83
CA GLU A 106 -14.34 -0.90 7.56
C GLU A 106 -15.37 -1.64 6.68
N PHE A 107 -15.53 -1.21 5.43
CA PHE A 107 -16.59 -1.72 4.54
C PHE A 107 -16.39 -3.18 4.11
N VAL A 108 -15.16 -3.60 3.79
CA VAL A 108 -14.93 -4.99 3.35
C VAL A 108 -15.23 -5.97 4.48
N PRO A 109 -14.70 -5.82 5.71
CA PRO A 109 -15.07 -6.67 6.84
C PRO A 109 -16.57 -6.69 7.11
N ASP A 110 -17.25 -5.54 7.08
CA ASP A 110 -18.69 -5.45 7.33
C ASP A 110 -19.50 -6.21 6.27
N LEU A 111 -19.18 -6.03 4.98
CA LEU A 111 -19.85 -6.73 3.88
C LEU A 111 -19.63 -8.24 3.98
N VAL A 112 -18.39 -8.68 4.23
CA VAL A 112 -18.06 -10.10 4.40
C VAL A 112 -18.80 -10.69 5.60
N GLY A 113 -18.86 -9.97 6.73
CA GLY A 113 -19.60 -10.38 7.92
C GLY A 113 -21.11 -10.54 7.69
N ASN A 114 -21.66 -9.80 6.73
CA ASN A 114 -23.05 -9.93 6.27
C ASN A 114 -23.25 -10.95 5.14
N GLY A 115 -22.24 -11.78 4.83
CA GLY A 115 -22.31 -12.83 3.80
C GLY A 115 -22.22 -12.32 2.36
N CYS A 116 -21.80 -11.07 2.14
CA CYS A 116 -21.54 -10.55 0.80
C CYS A 116 -20.16 -11.00 0.28
N ASN A 117 -19.96 -10.86 -1.03
CA ASN A 117 -18.71 -11.23 -1.72
C ASN A 117 -18.08 -10.01 -2.43
N PRO A 118 -17.61 -8.98 -1.70
CA PRO A 118 -17.04 -7.78 -2.32
C PRO A 118 -15.73 -8.09 -3.09
N ARG A 119 -15.41 -7.23 -4.05
CA ARG A 119 -14.13 -7.26 -4.78
C ARG A 119 -13.66 -5.84 -4.99
N ILE A 120 -12.46 -5.53 -4.51
CA ILE A 120 -11.87 -4.20 -4.65
C ILE A 120 -10.37 -4.29 -4.88
N MET A 121 -9.87 -3.44 -5.77
CA MET A 121 -8.44 -3.23 -5.95
C MET A 121 -8.00 -1.97 -5.20
N LEU A 122 -6.89 -2.05 -4.50
CA LEU A 122 -6.31 -0.97 -3.73
C LEU A 122 -4.95 -0.57 -4.30
N ASP A 123 -4.80 0.72 -4.56
CA ASP A 123 -3.55 1.34 -4.97
C ASP A 123 -3.24 2.48 -4.00
N TYR A 124 -2.21 2.28 -3.18
CA TYR A 124 -1.67 3.31 -2.28
C TYR A 124 -0.23 3.59 -2.67
N SER A 125 0.07 4.86 -2.98
CA SER A 125 1.46 5.28 -3.23
C SER A 125 2.35 5.02 -2.02
N GLY A 126 3.63 4.70 -2.27
CA GLY A 126 4.59 4.45 -1.21
C GLY A 126 4.80 5.67 -0.31
N ASN A 127 4.75 6.86 -0.90
CA ASN A 127 4.82 8.13 -0.18
C ASN A 127 3.68 8.30 0.83
N LEU A 128 2.44 7.99 0.43
CA LEU A 128 1.29 8.04 1.34
C LEU A 128 1.40 6.99 2.46
N LEU A 129 1.89 5.79 2.14
CA LEU A 129 2.13 4.76 3.15
C LEU A 129 3.20 5.18 4.16
N TRP A 130 4.26 5.84 3.69
CA TRP A 130 5.30 6.42 4.53
C TRP A 130 4.77 7.60 5.37
N ASP A 131 3.90 8.45 4.81
CA ASP A 131 3.24 9.54 5.55
C ASP A 131 2.48 9.01 6.77
N PHE A 132 1.77 7.89 6.63
CA PHE A 132 1.07 7.24 7.75
C PHE A 132 2.01 6.66 8.82
N GLN A 133 3.27 6.40 8.49
CA GLN A 133 4.29 5.99 9.46
C GLN A 133 4.93 7.19 10.18
N GLN A 134 5.29 8.24 9.43
CA GLN A 134 5.90 9.46 9.99
C GLN A 134 4.98 10.16 10.99
N THR A 135 3.70 10.24 10.64
CA THR A 135 2.64 10.66 11.55
C THR A 135 1.90 9.39 11.93
N PRO A 136 2.13 8.75 13.09
CA PRO A 136 1.67 7.39 13.38
C PRO A 136 0.13 7.21 13.31
N ARG A 137 -0.42 7.12 12.09
CA ARG A 137 -1.84 6.96 11.78
C ARG A 137 -2.21 5.50 11.92
N HIS A 138 -2.04 4.96 13.13
CA HIS A 138 -2.45 3.60 13.46
C HIS A 138 -3.93 3.37 13.18
N ASP A 139 -4.75 4.43 13.27
CA ASP A 139 -6.16 4.41 12.89
C ASP A 139 -6.40 4.06 11.41
N ILE A 140 -5.40 4.27 10.55
CA ILE A 140 -5.41 3.94 9.13
C ILE A 140 -4.60 2.66 8.87
N LEU A 141 -3.38 2.56 9.42
CA LEU A 141 -2.48 1.44 9.14
C LEU A 141 -2.99 0.09 9.65
N GLU A 142 -3.64 0.04 10.81
CA GLU A 142 -4.12 -1.24 11.37
C GLU A 142 -5.22 -1.88 10.50
N PRO A 143 -6.27 -1.15 10.05
CA PRO A 143 -7.21 -1.68 9.07
C PRO A 143 -6.56 -2.13 7.76
N LEU A 144 -5.61 -1.36 7.22
CA LEU A 144 -4.89 -1.73 5.98
C LEU A 144 -4.06 -3.00 6.17
N LYS A 145 -3.35 -3.12 7.30
CA LYS A 145 -2.56 -4.29 7.65
C LYS A 145 -3.43 -5.53 7.79
N ARG A 146 -4.60 -5.41 8.43
CA ARG A 146 -5.57 -6.51 8.48
C ARG A 146 -5.96 -6.97 7.08
N MET A 147 -6.32 -6.05 6.18
CA MET A 147 -6.69 -6.42 4.81
C MET A 147 -5.55 -7.03 4.00
N ALA A 148 -4.31 -6.61 4.23
CA ALA A 148 -3.13 -7.11 3.52
C ALA A 148 -2.63 -8.47 4.04
N CYS A 149 -2.74 -8.72 5.35
CA CYS A 149 -2.08 -9.84 6.00
C CYS A 149 -3.02 -10.98 6.46
N ASP A 150 -4.33 -10.72 6.62
CA ASP A 150 -5.27 -11.75 7.06
C ASP A 150 -5.80 -12.55 5.85
N PRO A 151 -5.54 -13.87 5.77
CA PRO A 151 -5.96 -14.71 4.64
C PRO A 151 -7.47 -14.71 4.39
N GLN A 152 -8.28 -14.34 5.38
CA GLN A 152 -9.72 -14.13 5.19
C GLN A 152 -10.01 -13.11 4.09
N TYR A 153 -9.14 -12.09 3.90
CA TYR A 153 -9.38 -11.00 2.96
C TYR A 153 -8.79 -11.19 1.57
N HIS A 154 -7.94 -12.19 1.36
CA HIS A 154 -7.32 -12.49 0.06
C HIS A 154 -8.34 -12.60 -1.10
N PRO A 155 -9.53 -13.20 -0.93
CA PRO A 155 -10.48 -13.24 -2.03
C PRO A 155 -11.06 -11.86 -2.36
N TYR A 156 -11.12 -10.93 -1.40
CA TYR A 156 -11.93 -9.71 -1.50
C TYR A 156 -11.12 -8.46 -1.85
N VAL A 157 -9.82 -8.44 -1.56
CA VAL A 157 -8.93 -7.28 -1.73
C VAL A 157 -7.71 -7.67 -2.54
N GLU A 158 -7.44 -6.92 -3.60
CA GLU A 158 -6.22 -7.05 -4.42
C GLU A 158 -5.39 -5.76 -4.30
N TRP A 159 -4.08 -5.90 -4.06
CA TRP A 159 -3.16 -4.77 -3.96
C TRP A 159 -2.40 -4.62 -5.28
N LEU A 160 -2.65 -3.54 -6.03
CA LEU A 160 -2.14 -3.41 -7.41
C LEU A 160 -0.66 -3.07 -7.50
N GLY A 161 -0.11 -2.42 -6.47
CA GLY A 161 1.18 -1.76 -6.56
C GLY A 161 1.18 -0.50 -7.44
N THR A 162 2.17 0.36 -7.21
CA THR A 162 2.33 1.62 -7.96
C THR A 162 3.75 2.15 -7.83
N MET A 163 3.95 3.42 -8.21
CA MET A 163 5.21 4.15 -8.02
C MET A 163 5.26 4.77 -6.64
N TRP A 164 6.40 4.68 -5.96
CA TRP A 164 6.57 5.18 -4.60
C TRP A 164 6.12 6.65 -4.44
N SER A 165 6.61 7.57 -5.28
CA SER A 165 6.29 9.00 -5.24
C SER A 165 5.24 9.43 -6.28
N HIS A 166 4.42 8.51 -6.81
CA HIS A 166 3.41 8.84 -7.83
C HIS A 166 4.05 9.52 -9.08
N ALA A 167 5.12 8.92 -9.61
CA ALA A 167 5.85 9.49 -10.74
C ALA A 167 5.01 9.47 -12.03
N VAL A 168 5.22 10.46 -12.91
CA VAL A 168 4.48 10.61 -14.16
C VAL A 168 5.13 9.77 -15.25
N ALA A 169 4.61 8.56 -15.46
CA ALA A 169 5.26 7.53 -16.27
C ALA A 169 5.78 7.99 -17.65
N PRO A 170 5.00 8.75 -18.47
CA PRO A 170 5.46 9.17 -19.79
C PRO A 170 6.66 10.13 -19.79
N SER A 171 6.94 10.79 -18.66
CA SER A 171 8.02 11.76 -18.51
C SER A 171 9.15 11.28 -17.59
N THR A 172 9.03 10.09 -17.01
CA THR A 172 10.05 9.52 -16.12
C THR A 172 10.96 8.57 -16.91
N PRO A 173 12.29 8.71 -16.82
CA PRO A 173 13.22 7.76 -17.44
C PRO A 173 12.93 6.32 -17.02
N ILE A 174 13.06 5.37 -17.95
CA ILE A 174 12.78 3.94 -17.69
C ILE A 174 13.57 3.39 -16.48
N PRO A 175 14.87 3.71 -16.28
CA PRO A 175 15.60 3.27 -15.08
C PRO A 175 14.94 3.76 -13.78
N ASP A 176 14.42 4.99 -13.78
CA ASP A 176 13.80 5.61 -12.61
C ASP A 176 12.42 5.00 -12.31
N LEU A 177 11.69 4.56 -13.35
CA LEU A 177 10.45 3.80 -13.17
C LEU A 177 10.69 2.51 -12.39
N LYS A 178 11.76 1.78 -12.72
CA LYS A 178 12.14 0.56 -12.00
C LYS A 178 12.44 0.87 -10.53
N LEU A 179 13.18 1.95 -10.26
CA LEU A 179 13.49 2.37 -8.89
C LEU A 179 12.23 2.76 -8.12
N GLN A 180 11.27 3.45 -8.75
CA GLN A 180 10.00 3.83 -8.12
C GLN A 180 9.13 2.61 -7.75
N ILE A 181 9.09 1.60 -8.62
CA ILE A 181 8.38 0.35 -8.37
C ILE A 181 9.06 -0.43 -7.24
N GLN A 182 10.39 -0.58 -7.30
CA GLN A 182 11.13 -1.27 -6.24
C GLN A 182 11.01 -0.56 -4.89
N ALA A 183 11.07 0.78 -4.87
CA ALA A 183 10.86 1.55 -3.66
C ALA A 183 9.46 1.34 -3.06
N TRP A 184 8.42 1.22 -3.89
CA TRP A 184 7.09 0.86 -3.43
C TRP A 184 7.06 -0.53 -2.79
N GLN A 185 7.72 -1.51 -3.40
CA GLN A 185 7.81 -2.88 -2.87
C GLN A 185 8.52 -2.93 -1.51
N HIS A 186 9.62 -2.19 -1.34
CA HIS A 186 10.32 -2.07 -0.06
C HIS A 186 9.41 -1.44 1.01
N GLN A 187 8.71 -0.36 0.66
CA GLN A 187 7.79 0.33 1.55
C GLN A 187 6.62 -0.57 1.98
N PHE A 188 6.05 -1.32 1.04
CA PHE A 188 4.93 -2.23 1.28
C PHE A 188 5.37 -3.41 2.17
N ALA A 189 6.50 -4.04 1.85
CA ALA A 189 7.06 -5.11 2.67
C ALA A 189 7.43 -4.64 4.09
N ALA A 190 7.93 -3.41 4.26
CA ALA A 190 8.22 -2.85 5.58
C ALA A 190 6.98 -2.66 6.46
N LEU A 191 5.81 -2.43 5.84
CA LEU A 191 4.55 -2.26 6.56
C LEU A 191 3.82 -3.58 6.81
N PHE A 192 3.77 -4.44 5.80
CA PHE A 192 2.86 -5.59 5.76
C PHE A 192 3.58 -6.95 5.66
N GLY A 193 4.89 -6.96 5.44
CA GLY A 193 5.71 -8.16 5.34
C GLY A 193 5.81 -8.71 3.92
N TYR A 194 6.75 -9.65 3.72
CA TYR A 194 6.98 -10.29 2.43
C TYR A 194 5.80 -11.16 1.98
N ASP A 195 5.11 -11.83 2.90
CA ASP A 195 3.94 -12.66 2.56
C ASP A 195 2.83 -11.83 1.91
N ALA A 196 2.60 -10.61 2.42
CA ALA A 196 1.63 -9.68 1.83
C ALA A 196 2.12 -9.12 0.48
N LEU A 197 3.43 -8.88 0.32
CA LEU A 197 4.02 -8.43 -0.95
C LEU A 197 4.00 -9.52 -2.04
N ASN A 198 4.11 -10.78 -1.63
CA ASN A 198 4.01 -11.94 -2.50
C ASN A 198 2.60 -12.14 -3.05
N GLY A 199 1.60 -11.53 -2.40
CA GLY A 199 0.18 -11.59 -2.76
C GLY A 199 -0.07 -11.33 -4.24
#